data_AF-A0A2G2XSJ2-F1
#
_entry.id   AF-A0A2G2XSJ2-F1
#
_cell.length_a   1.000
_cell.length_b   1.000
_cell.length_c   1.000
_cell.angle_alpha   90.00
_cell.angle_beta   90.00
_cell.angle_gamma   90.00
#
_symmetry.space_group_name_H-M   'P 1'
#
loop_
_entity.id
_entity.type
_entity.pdbx_description
1 polymer ?
#
loop_
_entity_poly.entity_id
_entity_poly.type
_entity_poly.pdbx_seq_one_letter_code
_entity_poly.pdbx_strand_id
1 'polypeptide(L)'
;MDQLKDGQICSARVRENQGRFKKMRKENDYETDEHAQEHVVPPGLIVVQTEGILTGEITNKEIDESIKPTQVAGNFVGRILRYLMGINGLRLWHSNENFGCSVGPNTFIAMQHVVQALKDKLLQVINSTNNIPKFQIFFNDHVINDFNALFQSLPIDRSYYAFGFPGTFHGRLFPSRSIHFAHSSCAIHWLSKIPKELLDEKSPAWNKGSIHYIGTSNVEVVNAYVAQFEKEMEMLLNARAEEIVEAGMIVLVTPFASYTSLMNCFGSSLMDLVNELDESLADSFNLPMYFPSPEDMTKVVEKNGCFSIERMELTYPKSKLVNEADAKTLMINLRAVLEGLIINHFGSEIAEEDCARTILKS
;
A
#
# COMPACT_ATOMS: atom_id res chain seq x y z
N MET A 1 9.44 -25.83 -67.78
CA MET A 1 10.07 -26.62 -66.70
C MET A 1 10.80 -25.64 -65.81
N ASP A 2 10.16 -25.16 -64.75
CA ASP A 2 10.79 -24.53 -63.58
C ASP A 2 9.69 -24.12 -62.58
N GLN A 3 9.22 -25.10 -61.81
CA GLN A 3 8.50 -24.90 -60.55
C GLN A 3 8.75 -26.16 -59.72
N LEU A 4 9.81 -26.18 -58.91
CA LEU A 4 10.07 -27.17 -57.84
C LEU A 4 11.43 -26.89 -57.16
N LYS A 5 11.62 -25.72 -56.51
CA LYS A 5 12.80 -25.49 -55.64
C LYS A 5 12.57 -24.74 -54.32
N ASP A 6 11.37 -24.27 -53.99
CA ASP A 6 11.14 -23.56 -52.72
C ASP A 6 10.71 -24.44 -51.54
N GLY A 7 10.24 -25.67 -51.78
CA GLY A 7 9.79 -26.59 -50.73
C GLY A 7 10.91 -27.26 -49.92
N GLN A 8 12.14 -27.32 -50.46
CA GLN A 8 13.25 -28.02 -49.79
C GLN A 8 14.02 -27.14 -48.79
N ILE A 9 14.02 -25.81 -48.97
CA ILE A 9 14.74 -24.86 -48.10
C ILE A 9 14.04 -24.69 -46.74
N CYS A 10 12.70 -24.72 -46.71
CA CYS A 10 11.93 -24.68 -45.45
C CYS A 10 12.10 -25.95 -44.61
N SER A 11 12.30 -27.12 -45.22
CA SER A 11 12.44 -28.39 -44.49
C SER A 11 13.79 -28.58 -43.81
N ALA A 12 14.86 -27.93 -44.32
CA ALA A 12 16.21 -28.01 -43.78
C ALA A 12 16.40 -27.11 -42.53
N ARG A 13 15.85 -25.88 -42.54
CA ARG A 13 15.89 -24.95 -41.40
C ARG A 13 15.11 -25.43 -40.17
N VAL A 14 14.03 -26.18 -40.37
CA VAL A 14 13.25 -26.77 -39.27
C VAL A 14 14.02 -27.91 -38.60
N ARG A 15 14.78 -28.71 -39.36
CA ARG A 15 15.59 -29.81 -38.81
C ARG A 15 16.85 -29.33 -38.07
N GLU A 16 17.51 -28.27 -38.54
CA GLU A 16 18.64 -27.65 -37.81
C GLU A 16 18.20 -27.03 -36.49
N ASN A 17 17.05 -26.35 -36.45
CA ASN A 17 16.51 -25.79 -35.20
C ASN A 17 16.09 -26.89 -34.21
N GLN A 18 15.43 -27.96 -34.66
CA GLN A 18 15.09 -29.10 -33.78
C GLN A 18 16.33 -29.85 -33.24
N GLY A 19 17.42 -29.92 -34.01
CA GLY A 19 18.71 -30.46 -33.55
C GLY A 19 19.37 -29.60 -32.47
N ARG A 20 19.26 -28.27 -32.58
CA ARG A 20 19.79 -27.31 -31.60
C ARG A 20 18.99 -27.27 -30.29
N PHE A 21 17.66 -27.42 -30.37
CA PHE A 21 16.79 -27.56 -29.19
C PHE A 21 17.00 -28.90 -28.45
N LYS A 22 17.32 -29.99 -29.15
CA LYS A 22 17.70 -31.27 -28.50
C LYS A 22 19.09 -31.24 -27.88
N LYS A 23 20.03 -30.45 -28.42
CA LYS A 23 21.38 -30.32 -27.86
C LYS A 23 21.41 -29.45 -26.59
N MET A 24 20.61 -28.39 -26.51
CA MET A 24 20.43 -27.63 -25.26
C MET A 24 19.70 -28.40 -24.16
N ARG A 25 18.97 -29.48 -24.50
CA ARG A 25 18.32 -30.37 -23.53
C ARG A 25 19.25 -31.44 -22.95
N LYS A 26 20.46 -31.61 -23.48
CA LYS A 26 21.42 -32.65 -23.06
C LYS A 26 22.65 -32.10 -22.30
N GLU A 27 22.76 -30.79 -22.11
CA GLU A 27 23.86 -30.19 -21.32
C GLU A 27 23.45 -29.80 -19.89
N ASN A 28 22.23 -30.15 -19.46
CA ASN A 28 21.76 -30.04 -18.07
C ASN A 28 21.26 -31.40 -17.56
N ASP A 29 22.11 -32.43 -17.64
CA ASP A 29 21.91 -33.66 -16.86
C ASP A 29 22.20 -33.33 -15.38
N TYR A 30 21.23 -32.67 -14.74
CA TYR A 30 21.04 -32.82 -13.30
C TYR A 30 20.30 -34.13 -13.11
N GLU A 31 20.91 -35.05 -12.35
CA GLU A 31 20.26 -36.25 -11.84
C GLU A 31 18.86 -35.87 -11.33
N THR A 32 17.86 -36.54 -11.86
CA THR A 32 16.46 -36.39 -11.46
C THR A 32 16.31 -37.09 -10.13
N ASP A 33 16.54 -36.34 -9.05
CA ASP A 33 16.08 -36.73 -7.73
C ASP A 33 14.54 -36.65 -7.76
N GLU A 34 13.87 -37.80 -7.81
CA GLU A 34 12.40 -37.94 -7.83
C GLU A 34 11.73 -37.43 -6.51
N HIS A 35 12.45 -36.67 -5.70
CA HIS A 35 11.99 -36.00 -4.48
C HIS A 35 12.25 -34.49 -4.45
N ALA A 36 12.49 -33.85 -5.61
CA ALA A 36 12.44 -32.38 -5.68
C ALA A 36 11.03 -31.88 -5.32
N GLN A 37 10.80 -31.59 -4.04
CA GLN A 37 9.66 -30.79 -3.59
C GLN A 37 9.58 -29.58 -4.51
N GLU A 38 8.45 -29.39 -5.19
CA GLU A 38 8.17 -28.11 -5.84
C GLU A 38 8.37 -27.03 -4.78
N HIS A 39 9.48 -26.29 -4.88
CA HIS A 39 9.77 -25.20 -3.96
C HIS A 39 8.70 -24.13 -4.18
N VAL A 40 7.62 -24.21 -3.40
CA VAL A 40 6.57 -23.21 -3.34
C VAL A 40 7.25 -21.90 -2.95
N VAL A 41 7.24 -20.94 -3.87
CA VAL A 41 7.79 -19.60 -3.62
C VAL A 41 6.71 -18.82 -2.89
N PRO A 42 6.92 -18.43 -1.62
CA PRO A 42 5.94 -17.64 -0.89
C PRO A 42 5.71 -16.30 -1.60
N PRO A 43 4.56 -15.63 -1.39
CA PRO A 43 4.41 -14.26 -1.83
C PRO A 43 5.46 -13.36 -1.18
N GLY A 44 6.00 -12.42 -1.94
CA GLY A 44 6.97 -11.45 -1.46
C GLY A 44 6.27 -10.24 -0.84
N LEU A 45 6.93 -9.58 0.12
CA LEU A 45 6.47 -8.37 0.77
C LEU A 45 7.56 -7.30 0.73
N ILE A 46 7.18 -6.12 0.26
CA ILE A 46 8.00 -4.91 0.29
C ILE A 46 7.30 -3.91 1.21
N VAL A 47 8.03 -3.35 2.16
CA VAL A 47 7.56 -2.22 2.96
C VAL A 47 8.39 -0.99 2.63
N VAL A 48 7.70 0.11 2.36
CA VAL A 48 8.30 1.42 2.15
C VAL A 48 7.71 2.39 3.17
N GLN A 49 8.55 2.88 4.06
CA GLN A 49 8.19 3.92 5.03
C GLN A 49 8.60 5.27 4.50
N THR A 50 7.67 6.22 4.47
CA THR A 50 7.93 7.56 3.95
C THR A 50 8.07 8.57 5.09
N GLU A 51 9.18 9.29 5.11
CA GLU A 51 9.42 10.39 6.05
C GLU A 51 8.91 11.76 5.56
N GLY A 52 8.30 11.85 4.37
CA GLY A 52 7.75 13.10 3.83
C GLY A 52 6.34 13.42 4.37
N ILE A 53 6.00 14.70 4.45
CA ILE A 53 4.68 15.13 4.94
C ILE A 53 3.65 14.85 3.84
N LEU A 54 2.76 13.89 4.06
CA LEU A 54 1.67 13.57 3.15
C LEU A 54 0.67 14.73 3.11
N THR A 55 0.92 15.71 2.25
CA THR A 55 -0.10 16.66 1.81
C THR A 55 -0.90 16.03 0.69
N GLY A 56 -2.19 16.37 0.54
CA GLY A 56 -2.95 16.06 -0.68
C GLY A 56 -2.29 16.60 -1.96
N GLU A 57 -1.39 17.60 -1.82
CA GLU A 57 -0.53 18.12 -2.88
C GLU A 57 0.75 17.30 -3.15
N ILE A 58 1.32 16.59 -2.16
CA ILE A 58 2.25 15.49 -2.43
C ILE A 58 1.41 14.37 -3.02
N THR A 59 1.33 14.40 -4.33
CA THR A 59 0.57 13.42 -5.09
C THR A 59 1.01 12.01 -4.71
N ASN A 60 0.07 11.05 -4.62
CA ASN A 60 0.41 9.61 -4.54
C ASN A 60 1.45 9.21 -5.61
N LYS A 61 1.52 9.97 -6.72
CA LYS A 61 2.59 9.88 -7.71
C LYS A 61 3.99 10.09 -7.13
N GLU A 62 4.24 11.08 -6.28
CA GLU A 62 5.58 11.31 -5.70
C GLU A 62 5.95 10.21 -4.71
N ILE A 63 4.97 9.74 -3.94
CA ILE A 63 5.11 8.59 -3.02
C ILE A 63 5.45 7.35 -3.85
N ASP A 64 4.68 7.06 -4.88
CA ASP A 64 4.87 5.89 -5.72
C ASP A 64 6.13 5.99 -6.59
N GLU A 65 6.52 7.18 -7.04
CA GLU A 65 7.82 7.42 -7.69
C GLU A 65 8.98 7.16 -6.71
N SER A 66 8.82 7.47 -5.42
CA SER A 66 9.84 7.20 -4.40
C SER A 66 10.06 5.69 -4.18
N ILE A 67 9.04 4.86 -4.43
CA ILE A 67 9.10 3.40 -4.38
C ILE A 67 9.96 2.84 -5.54
N LYS A 68 10.40 3.69 -6.49
CA LYS A 68 11.10 3.30 -7.72
C LYS A 68 10.31 2.20 -8.44
N PRO A 69 9.17 2.54 -9.08
CA PRO A 69 8.24 1.56 -9.66
C PRO A 69 8.90 0.52 -10.55
N THR A 70 9.96 0.89 -11.28
CA THR A 70 10.75 -0.01 -12.12
C THR A 70 11.46 -1.13 -11.34
N GLN A 71 11.93 -0.85 -10.12
CA GLN A 71 12.55 -1.87 -9.25
C GLN A 71 11.50 -2.82 -8.70
N VAL A 72 10.39 -2.30 -8.19
CA VAL A 72 9.24 -3.10 -7.73
C VAL A 72 8.71 -3.97 -8.87
N ALA A 73 8.52 -3.41 -10.06
CA ALA A 73 8.13 -4.16 -11.24
C ALA A 73 9.17 -5.23 -11.63
N GLY A 74 10.46 -4.92 -11.51
CA GLY A 74 11.55 -5.87 -11.71
C GLY A 74 11.47 -7.07 -10.76
N ASN A 75 11.34 -6.82 -9.46
CA ASN A 75 11.21 -7.86 -8.44
C ASN A 75 9.97 -8.71 -8.69
N PHE A 76 8.81 -8.09 -8.91
CA PHE A 76 7.57 -8.80 -9.18
C PHE A 76 7.63 -9.67 -10.43
N VAL A 77 8.00 -9.08 -11.57
CA VAL A 77 8.05 -9.80 -12.85
C VAL A 77 9.04 -10.96 -12.77
N GLY A 78 10.19 -10.78 -12.10
CA GLY A 78 11.15 -11.86 -11.88
C GLY A 78 10.56 -13.06 -11.12
N ARG A 79 9.72 -12.82 -10.11
CA ARG A 79 9.06 -13.87 -9.32
C ARG A 79 7.98 -14.60 -10.11
N ILE A 80 7.13 -13.85 -10.80
CA ILE A 80 5.97 -14.43 -11.49
C ILE A 80 6.30 -14.98 -12.87
N LEU A 81 7.52 -14.75 -13.38
CA LEU A 81 7.90 -15.10 -14.77
C LEU A 81 7.63 -16.56 -15.12
N ARG A 82 7.88 -17.48 -14.19
CA ARG A 82 7.63 -18.91 -14.38
C ARG A 82 6.14 -19.26 -14.52
N TYR A 83 5.27 -18.38 -14.03
CA TYR A 83 3.82 -18.56 -14.00
C TYR A 83 3.09 -17.70 -15.06
N LEU A 84 3.80 -16.75 -15.69
CA LEU A 84 3.23 -15.81 -16.68
C LEU A 84 2.63 -16.48 -17.92
N MET A 85 3.15 -17.63 -18.35
CA MET A 85 2.70 -18.29 -19.59
C MET A 85 1.24 -18.82 -19.53
N GLY A 86 0.58 -18.79 -18.37
CA GLY A 86 -0.82 -19.17 -18.19
C GLY A 86 -1.74 -18.03 -17.73
N ILE A 87 -1.22 -16.80 -17.55
CA ILE A 87 -1.99 -15.69 -16.97
C ILE A 87 -2.60 -14.84 -18.09
N ASN A 88 -3.92 -14.95 -18.28
CA ASN A 88 -4.66 -14.13 -19.24
C ASN A 88 -4.90 -12.69 -18.77
N GLY A 89 -4.76 -12.43 -17.46
CA GLY A 89 -4.87 -11.09 -16.90
C GLY A 89 -4.22 -10.97 -15.52
N LEU A 90 -3.46 -9.89 -15.32
CA LEU A 90 -2.86 -9.57 -14.03
C LEU A 90 -3.86 -8.80 -13.18
N ARG A 91 -4.13 -9.35 -12.00
CA ARG A 91 -5.06 -8.80 -11.02
C ARG A 91 -4.29 -8.08 -9.91
N LEU A 92 -4.56 -6.79 -9.78
CA LEU A 92 -3.90 -5.87 -8.87
C LEU A 92 -4.92 -5.37 -7.84
N TRP A 93 -4.64 -5.55 -6.56
CA TRP A 93 -5.42 -4.91 -5.49
C TRP A 93 -4.74 -3.61 -5.09
N HIS A 94 -5.52 -2.54 -4.97
CA HIS A 94 -5.08 -1.26 -4.43
C HIS A 94 -5.97 -0.80 -3.29
N SER A 95 -5.36 -0.42 -2.18
CA SER A 95 -6.01 0.24 -1.05
C SER A 95 -5.29 1.56 -0.73
N ASN A 96 -6.06 2.60 -0.45
CA ASN A 96 -5.58 3.87 0.07
C ASN A 96 -6.63 4.37 1.06
N GLU A 97 -6.23 4.76 2.26
CA GLU A 97 -7.17 5.24 3.28
C GLU A 97 -6.78 6.65 3.66
N ASN A 98 -7.39 7.60 2.97
CA ASN A 98 -7.25 9.01 3.27
C ASN A 98 -8.63 9.63 3.11
N PHE A 99 -9.26 10.00 4.23
CA PHE A 99 -10.62 10.55 4.30
C PHE A 99 -10.72 11.77 3.37
N GLY A 100 -11.22 11.58 2.14
CA GLY A 100 -11.38 12.63 1.13
C GLY A 100 -10.35 12.65 -0.03
N CYS A 101 -9.27 11.85 0.01
CA CYS A 101 -8.28 11.80 -1.08
C CYS A 101 -8.28 10.48 -1.89
N SER A 102 -8.95 9.42 -1.41
CA SER A 102 -8.97 8.09 -2.04
C SER A 102 -9.67 8.05 -3.41
N VAL A 103 -10.54 9.03 -3.70
CA VAL A 103 -11.36 9.12 -4.93
C VAL A 103 -10.76 10.03 -6.02
N GLY A 104 -9.63 10.68 -5.73
CA GLY A 104 -9.03 11.71 -6.58
C GLY A 104 -8.01 11.20 -7.62
N PRO A 105 -7.50 12.09 -8.49
CA PRO A 105 -6.56 11.76 -9.56
C PRO A 105 -5.29 11.03 -9.08
N ASN A 106 -4.84 11.33 -7.86
CA ASN A 106 -3.65 10.76 -7.26
C ASN A 106 -3.68 9.23 -7.26
N THR A 107 -4.81 8.62 -6.87
CA THR A 107 -5.03 7.16 -6.87
C THR A 107 -4.88 6.56 -8.26
N PHE A 108 -5.33 7.25 -9.31
CA PHE A 108 -5.23 6.73 -10.69
C PHE A 108 -3.84 6.90 -11.28
N ILE A 109 -3.16 8.01 -11.02
CA ILE A 109 -1.81 8.28 -11.51
C ILE A 109 -0.83 7.26 -10.93
N ALA A 110 -0.92 7.02 -9.62
CA ALA A 110 -0.24 5.95 -8.89
C ALA A 110 -0.35 4.60 -9.62
N MET A 111 -1.59 4.15 -9.83
CA MET A 111 -1.85 2.86 -10.46
C MET A 111 -1.47 2.82 -11.95
N GLN A 112 -1.57 3.94 -12.67
CA GLN A 112 -1.04 4.05 -14.03
C GLN A 112 0.48 3.85 -14.07
N HIS A 113 1.23 4.45 -13.15
CA HIS A 113 2.67 4.28 -13.04
C HIS A 113 3.05 2.84 -12.72
N VAL A 114 2.35 2.20 -11.78
CA VAL A 114 2.55 0.77 -11.47
C VAL A 114 2.31 -0.11 -12.69
N VAL A 115 1.16 0.08 -13.38
CA VAL A 115 0.84 -0.70 -14.59
C VAL A 115 1.86 -0.47 -15.69
N GLN A 116 2.29 0.78 -15.90
CA GLN A 116 3.27 1.11 -16.94
C GLN A 116 4.63 0.46 -16.66
N ALA A 117 5.13 0.54 -15.42
CA ALA A 117 6.37 -0.11 -15.01
C ALA A 117 6.31 -1.64 -15.17
N LEU A 118 5.18 -2.25 -14.80
CA LEU A 118 4.94 -3.69 -15.00
C LEU A 118 4.93 -4.05 -16.48
N LYS A 119 4.21 -3.28 -17.30
CA LYS A 119 4.11 -3.50 -18.74
C LYS A 119 5.47 -3.40 -19.43
N ASP A 120 6.25 -2.38 -19.10
CA ASP A 120 7.59 -2.18 -19.66
C ASP A 120 8.52 -3.33 -19.28
N LYS A 121 8.45 -3.80 -18.03
CA LYS A 121 9.25 -4.93 -17.59
C LYS A 121 8.84 -6.25 -18.24
N LEU A 122 7.54 -6.47 -18.42
CA LEU A 122 7.01 -7.64 -19.14
C LEU A 122 7.43 -7.63 -20.61
N LEU A 123 7.39 -6.47 -21.26
CA LEU A 123 7.85 -6.29 -22.64
C LEU A 123 9.31 -6.67 -22.83
N GLN A 124 10.18 -6.23 -21.92
CA GLN A 124 11.61 -6.56 -21.94
C GLN A 124 11.88 -8.07 -21.83
N VAL A 125 11.03 -8.79 -21.09
CA VAL A 125 11.26 -10.21 -20.80
C VAL A 125 10.58 -11.14 -21.81
N ILE A 126 9.34 -10.83 -22.20
CA ILE A 126 8.52 -11.68 -23.08
C ILE A 126 8.85 -11.44 -24.56
N ASN A 127 9.47 -10.31 -24.91
CA ASN A 127 9.82 -9.93 -26.29
C ASN A 127 8.65 -10.01 -27.29
N SER A 128 7.41 -9.86 -26.81
CA SER A 128 6.20 -9.88 -27.63
C SER A 128 5.08 -9.08 -26.98
N THR A 129 4.50 -8.15 -27.71
CA THR A 129 3.36 -7.31 -27.28
C THR A 129 2.06 -8.09 -27.20
N ASN A 130 1.88 -9.13 -28.03
CA ASN A 130 0.65 -9.93 -28.08
C ASN A 130 0.46 -10.83 -26.85
N ASN A 131 1.51 -10.98 -26.05
CA ASN A 131 1.51 -11.85 -24.87
C ASN A 131 1.50 -11.04 -23.55
N ILE A 132 1.28 -9.72 -23.62
CA ILE A 132 1.14 -8.92 -22.40
C ILE A 132 -0.26 -9.17 -21.81
N PRO A 133 -0.35 -9.59 -20.54
CA PRO A 133 -1.63 -9.79 -19.89
C PRO A 133 -2.40 -8.48 -19.74
N LYS A 134 -3.73 -8.56 -19.79
CA LYS A 134 -4.60 -7.42 -19.47
C LYS A 134 -4.53 -7.12 -17.97
N PHE A 135 -4.50 -5.84 -17.59
CA PHE A 135 -4.47 -5.42 -16.19
C PHE A 135 -5.89 -5.20 -15.65
N GLN A 136 -6.18 -5.76 -14.48
CA GLN A 136 -7.41 -5.56 -13.72
C GLN A 136 -7.04 -4.99 -12.36
N ILE A 137 -7.56 -3.81 -12.03
CA ILE A 137 -7.28 -3.11 -10.77
C ILE A 137 -8.55 -3.07 -9.94
N PHE A 138 -8.43 -3.55 -8.71
CA PHE A 138 -9.47 -3.54 -7.69
C PHE A 138 -9.15 -2.42 -6.70
N PHE A 139 -9.87 -1.31 -6.83
CA PHE A 139 -9.83 -0.20 -5.88
C PHE A 139 -10.68 -0.57 -4.67
N ASN A 140 -10.05 -0.72 -3.52
CA ASN A 140 -10.68 -1.10 -2.28
C ASN A 140 -10.61 0.06 -1.28
N ASP A 141 -11.72 0.26 -0.60
CA ASP A 141 -11.88 1.23 0.48
C ASP A 141 -13.09 0.81 1.34
N HIS A 142 -13.32 1.51 2.44
CA HIS A 142 -14.50 1.36 3.29
C HIS A 142 -15.80 1.56 2.49
N VAL A 143 -16.86 0.89 2.96
CA VAL A 143 -18.19 0.94 2.33
C VAL A 143 -18.79 2.35 2.24
N ILE A 144 -18.31 3.26 3.08
CA ILE A 144 -18.75 4.67 3.15
C ILE A 144 -18.00 5.57 2.16
N ASN A 145 -16.98 5.07 1.47
CA ASN A 145 -16.22 5.83 0.50
C ASN A 145 -17.07 6.19 -0.74
N ASP A 146 -16.76 7.31 -1.38
CA ASP A 146 -17.48 7.77 -2.57
C ASP A 146 -16.97 7.09 -3.86
N PHE A 147 -17.36 5.83 -4.03
CA PHE A 147 -17.07 5.07 -5.26
C PHE A 147 -17.68 5.71 -6.52
N ASN A 148 -18.72 6.55 -6.40
CA ASN A 148 -19.28 7.26 -7.55
C ASN A 148 -18.31 8.32 -8.03
N ALA A 149 -17.77 9.15 -7.13
CA ALA A 149 -16.74 10.12 -7.47
C ALA A 149 -15.48 9.45 -8.02
N LEU A 150 -15.07 8.31 -7.44
CA LEU A 150 -13.96 7.49 -7.96
C LEU A 150 -14.21 7.11 -9.43
N PHE A 151 -15.37 6.52 -9.74
CA PHE A 151 -15.65 6.06 -11.10
C PHE A 151 -15.86 7.20 -12.11
N GLN A 152 -16.39 8.35 -11.67
CA GLN A 152 -16.50 9.55 -12.51
C GLN A 152 -15.12 10.14 -12.84
N SER A 153 -14.15 9.98 -11.95
CA SER A 153 -12.80 10.53 -12.08
C SER A 153 -11.83 9.60 -12.81
N LEU A 154 -12.28 8.41 -13.24
CA LEU A 154 -11.43 7.44 -13.92
C LEU A 154 -10.89 7.98 -15.25
N PRO A 155 -9.57 7.90 -15.52
CA PRO A 155 -8.99 8.36 -16.77
C PRO A 155 -9.46 7.53 -17.96
N ILE A 156 -9.78 8.20 -19.08
CA ILE A 156 -10.34 7.58 -20.30
C ILE A 156 -9.29 6.70 -21.00
N ASP A 157 -8.04 7.14 -21.01
CA ASP A 157 -6.89 6.55 -21.73
C ASP A 157 -6.14 5.49 -20.91
N ARG A 158 -6.74 4.98 -19.83
CA ARG A 158 -6.13 3.96 -18.96
C ARG A 158 -5.87 2.64 -19.68
N SER A 159 -4.77 1.99 -19.31
CA SER A 159 -4.35 0.68 -19.83
C SER A 159 -4.84 -0.51 -18.99
N TYR A 160 -5.85 -0.30 -18.14
CA TYR A 160 -6.38 -1.29 -17.20
C TYR A 160 -7.91 -1.23 -17.06
N TYR A 161 -8.50 -2.34 -16.66
CA TYR A 161 -9.90 -2.43 -16.22
C TYR A 161 -9.97 -2.08 -14.72
N ALA A 162 -10.95 -1.26 -14.34
CA ALA A 162 -11.12 -0.79 -12.98
C ALA A 162 -12.37 -1.42 -12.34
N PHE A 163 -12.23 -1.84 -11.08
CA PHE A 163 -13.30 -2.40 -10.25
C PHE A 163 -13.28 -1.73 -8.88
N GLY A 164 -14.45 -1.54 -8.27
CA GLY A 164 -14.57 -1.07 -6.89
C GLY A 164 -14.91 -2.24 -5.97
N PHE A 165 -14.24 -2.33 -4.83
CA PHE A 165 -14.43 -3.36 -3.81
C PHE A 165 -14.67 -2.70 -2.45
N PRO A 166 -15.92 -2.47 -2.05
CA PRO A 166 -16.23 -1.87 -0.76
C PRO A 166 -16.03 -2.89 0.37
N GLY A 167 -15.28 -2.52 1.41
CA GLY A 167 -15.02 -3.36 2.59
C GLY A 167 -13.68 -3.07 3.25
N THR A 168 -13.54 -3.43 4.52
CA THR A 168 -12.28 -3.26 5.25
C THR A 168 -11.20 -4.22 4.74
N PHE A 169 -9.98 -3.72 4.54
CA PHE A 169 -8.85 -4.57 4.16
C PHE A 169 -8.33 -5.45 5.29
N HIS A 170 -8.78 -5.27 6.54
CA HIS A 170 -8.40 -6.16 7.64
C HIS A 170 -8.98 -7.58 7.50
N GLY A 171 -9.99 -7.77 6.63
CA GLY A 171 -10.59 -9.06 6.36
C GLY A 171 -10.38 -9.56 4.93
N ARG A 172 -10.99 -10.71 4.62
CA ARG A 172 -11.08 -11.30 3.28
C ARG A 172 -11.91 -10.40 2.35
N LEU A 173 -11.35 -10.06 1.20
CA LEU A 173 -11.96 -9.28 0.11
C LEU A 173 -12.08 -10.11 -1.18
N PHE A 174 -11.15 -11.04 -1.41
CA PHE A 174 -11.04 -11.76 -2.67
C PHE A 174 -11.13 -13.29 -2.47
N PRO A 175 -11.44 -14.04 -3.55
CA PRO A 175 -11.26 -15.49 -3.56
C PRO A 175 -9.78 -15.86 -3.37
N SER A 176 -9.54 -17.06 -2.84
CA SER A 176 -8.18 -17.56 -2.62
C SER A 176 -7.37 -17.59 -3.92
N ARG A 177 -6.09 -17.23 -3.83
CA ARG A 177 -5.11 -17.26 -4.93
C ARG A 177 -5.62 -16.55 -6.20
N SER A 178 -6.17 -15.35 -6.06
CA SER A 178 -6.77 -14.59 -7.16
C SER A 178 -6.11 -13.23 -7.41
N ILE A 179 -5.29 -12.74 -6.49
CA ILE A 179 -4.54 -11.48 -6.60
C ILE A 179 -3.07 -11.77 -6.90
N HIS A 180 -2.51 -11.10 -7.89
CA HIS A 180 -1.10 -11.28 -8.26
C HIS A 180 -0.22 -10.26 -7.56
N PHE A 181 -0.69 -9.02 -7.51
CA PHE A 181 0.04 -7.90 -6.95
C PHE A 181 -0.88 -7.07 -6.06
N ALA A 182 -0.40 -6.71 -4.88
CA ALA A 182 -1.12 -6.01 -3.85
C ALA A 182 -0.38 -4.70 -3.52
N HIS A 183 -1.09 -3.58 -3.49
CA HIS A 183 -0.53 -2.27 -3.19
C HIS A 183 -1.40 -1.55 -2.17
N SER A 184 -0.85 -1.29 -0.99
CA SER A 184 -1.50 -0.44 0.00
C SER A 184 -0.63 0.79 0.22
N SER A 185 -1.20 1.98 0.06
CA SER A 185 -0.48 3.23 0.30
C SER A 185 -1.22 4.09 1.30
N CYS A 186 -0.50 4.52 2.34
CA CYS A 186 -1.01 5.39 3.40
C CYS A 186 -2.32 4.88 4.01
N ALA A 187 -2.45 3.57 4.21
CA ALA A 187 -3.67 2.97 4.77
C ALA A 187 -3.40 2.17 6.05
N ILE A 188 -2.33 1.37 6.09
CA ILE A 188 -2.07 0.46 7.20
C ILE A 188 -1.78 1.12 8.56
N HIS A 189 -1.62 2.45 8.58
CA HIS A 189 -1.46 3.21 9.82
C HIS A 189 -2.80 3.56 10.47
N TRP A 190 -3.91 3.44 9.74
CA TRP A 190 -5.26 3.56 10.29
C TRP A 190 -5.64 2.29 11.01
N LEU A 191 -6.02 2.45 12.28
CA LEU A 191 -6.59 1.37 13.07
C LEU A 191 -8.09 1.32 12.82
N SER A 192 -8.64 0.10 12.78
CA SER A 192 -10.09 -0.09 12.63
C SER A 192 -10.90 0.51 13.79
N LYS A 193 -10.25 0.72 14.94
CA LYS A 193 -10.82 1.33 16.14
C LYS A 193 -9.74 1.81 17.10
N ILE A 194 -10.13 2.68 18.01
CA ILE A 194 -9.32 3.08 19.16
C ILE A 194 -9.12 1.86 20.09
N PRO A 195 -7.91 1.62 20.62
CA PRO A 195 -7.71 0.59 21.64
C PRO A 195 -8.65 0.81 22.83
N LYS A 196 -9.36 -0.24 23.23
CA LYS A 196 -10.43 -0.16 24.26
C LYS A 196 -9.91 0.32 25.60
N GLU A 197 -8.64 0.06 25.89
CA GLU A 197 -7.93 0.45 27.09
C GLU A 197 -7.78 1.97 27.21
N LEU A 198 -7.83 2.71 26.10
CA LEU A 198 -7.80 4.17 26.09
C LEU A 198 -9.17 4.80 26.35
N LEU A 199 -10.25 4.01 26.33
CA LEU A 199 -11.63 4.46 26.50
C LEU A 199 -12.15 4.29 27.93
N ASP A 200 -11.31 3.77 28.84
CA ASP A 200 -11.62 3.58 30.25
C ASP A 200 -10.72 4.46 31.10
N GLU A 201 -11.31 5.47 31.76
CA GLU A 201 -10.61 6.40 32.66
C GLU A 201 -9.84 5.69 33.79
N LYS A 202 -10.24 4.47 34.16
CA LYS A 202 -9.59 3.69 35.22
C LYS A 202 -8.43 2.84 34.71
N SER A 203 -8.27 2.76 33.40
CA SER A 203 -7.20 2.01 32.76
C SER A 203 -5.86 2.70 33.00
N PRO A 204 -4.77 1.95 33.23
CA PRO A 204 -3.43 2.53 33.25
C PRO A 204 -3.02 3.11 31.88
N ALA A 205 -3.72 2.75 30.81
CA ALA A 205 -3.55 3.31 29.47
C ALA A 205 -4.46 4.52 29.19
N TRP A 206 -5.15 5.10 30.18
CA TRP A 206 -5.93 6.33 29.96
C TRP A 206 -5.02 7.47 29.45
N ASN A 207 -5.33 8.00 28.27
CA ASN A 207 -4.46 8.95 27.56
C ASN A 207 -4.80 10.40 27.90
N LYS A 208 -4.61 10.76 29.18
CA LYS A 208 -4.95 12.10 29.67
C LYS A 208 -4.14 13.20 28.97
N GLY A 209 -4.82 14.26 28.50
CA GLY A 209 -4.20 15.47 27.95
C GLY A 209 -3.47 15.29 26.62
N SER A 210 -3.72 14.19 25.91
CA SER A 210 -3.13 13.91 24.60
C SER A 210 -4.14 13.21 23.70
N ILE A 211 -4.08 13.50 22.40
CA ILE A 211 -4.95 12.87 21.41
C ILE A 211 -4.36 11.58 20.85
N HIS A 212 -3.11 11.25 21.21
CA HIS A 212 -2.35 10.18 20.59
C HIS A 212 -1.22 9.66 21.48
N TYR A 213 -0.59 8.54 21.10
CA TYR A 213 0.55 7.98 21.84
C TYR A 213 1.87 8.71 21.57
N ILE A 214 1.98 9.48 20.49
CA ILE A 214 3.23 10.17 20.17
C ILE A 214 3.53 11.19 21.27
N GLY A 215 4.78 11.18 21.75
CA GLY A 215 5.25 12.11 22.78
C GLY A 215 4.78 11.79 24.20
N THR A 216 3.98 10.73 24.39
CA THR A 216 3.57 10.31 25.74
C THR A 216 4.73 9.67 26.51
N SER A 217 4.76 9.91 27.82
CA SER A 217 5.64 9.17 28.74
C SER A 217 4.97 7.91 29.31
N ASN A 218 3.65 7.75 29.08
CA ASN A 218 2.91 6.60 29.57
C ASN A 218 3.06 5.40 28.62
N VAL A 219 3.91 4.46 29.01
CA VAL A 219 4.20 3.24 28.23
C VAL A 219 2.96 2.39 27.98
N GLU A 220 1.96 2.43 28.88
CA GLU A 220 0.72 1.64 28.72
C GLU A 220 -0.14 2.14 27.56
N VAL A 221 -0.13 3.46 27.30
CA VAL A 221 -0.77 4.04 26.10
C VAL A 221 -0.11 3.49 24.84
N VAL A 222 1.23 3.53 24.79
CA VAL A 222 2.01 3.02 23.64
C VAL A 222 1.71 1.54 23.42
N ASN A 223 1.76 0.73 24.48
CA ASN A 223 1.49 -0.71 24.41
C ASN A 223 0.07 -1.01 23.90
N ALA A 224 -0.93 -0.22 24.30
CA ALA A 224 -2.31 -0.40 23.83
C ALA A 224 -2.42 -0.18 22.32
N TYR A 225 -1.77 0.86 21.79
CA TYR A 225 -1.70 1.11 20.34
C TYR A 225 -0.94 0.01 19.59
N VAL A 226 0.23 -0.40 20.09
CA VAL A 226 1.03 -1.50 19.52
C VAL A 226 0.21 -2.79 19.45
N ALA A 227 -0.47 -3.16 20.54
CA ALA A 227 -1.27 -4.38 20.61
C ALA A 227 -2.45 -4.36 19.62
N GLN A 228 -3.10 -3.22 19.46
CA GLN A 228 -4.17 -3.05 18.48
C GLN A 228 -3.65 -3.16 17.05
N PHE A 229 -2.52 -2.51 16.74
CA PHE A 229 -1.86 -2.60 15.44
C PHE A 229 -1.41 -4.03 15.10
N GLU A 230 -0.72 -4.72 16.01
CA GLU A 230 -0.24 -6.09 15.78
C GLU A 230 -1.39 -7.05 15.46
N LYS A 231 -2.51 -6.91 16.19
CA LYS A 231 -3.71 -7.70 15.94
C LYS A 231 -4.30 -7.43 14.56
N GLU A 232 -4.35 -6.16 14.15
CA GLU A 232 -4.91 -5.76 12.86
C GLU A 232 -4.03 -6.18 11.68
N MET A 233 -2.71 -6.04 11.83
CA MET A 233 -1.75 -6.55 10.85
C MET A 233 -1.79 -8.07 10.73
N GLU A 234 -1.99 -8.81 11.83
CA GLU A 234 -2.18 -10.25 11.77
C GLU A 234 -3.41 -10.61 10.93
N MET A 235 -4.55 -9.93 11.13
CA MET A 235 -5.76 -10.15 10.32
C MET A 235 -5.54 -9.79 8.84
N LEU A 236 -4.91 -8.64 8.56
CA LEU A 236 -4.58 -8.19 7.21
C LEU A 236 -3.68 -9.20 6.50
N LEU A 237 -2.55 -9.57 7.10
CA LEU A 237 -1.58 -10.47 6.48
C LEU A 237 -2.16 -11.87 6.27
N ASN A 238 -2.93 -12.40 7.22
CA ASN A 238 -3.62 -13.69 7.05
C ASN A 238 -4.59 -13.66 5.85
N ALA A 239 -5.42 -12.61 5.74
CA ALA A 239 -6.34 -12.47 4.62
C ALA A 239 -5.58 -12.34 3.28
N ARG A 240 -4.51 -11.54 3.23
CA ARG A 240 -3.69 -11.37 2.02
C ARG A 240 -2.94 -12.65 1.65
N ALA A 241 -2.48 -13.44 2.62
CA ALA A 241 -1.80 -14.70 2.36
C ALA A 241 -2.69 -15.73 1.65
N GLU A 242 -4.00 -15.75 1.97
CA GLU A 242 -4.96 -16.62 1.28
C GLU A 242 -5.26 -16.13 -0.15
N GLU A 243 -5.31 -14.81 -0.35
CA GLU A 243 -5.78 -14.19 -1.60
C GLU A 243 -4.69 -14.03 -2.65
N ILE A 244 -3.45 -13.84 -2.22
CA ILE A 244 -2.31 -13.64 -3.11
C ILE A 244 -1.83 -14.99 -3.64
N VAL A 245 -1.56 -15.05 -4.94
CA VAL A 245 -1.02 -16.24 -5.61
C VAL A 245 0.40 -16.55 -5.14
N GLU A 246 0.83 -17.80 -5.33
CA GLU A 246 2.24 -18.18 -5.16
C GLU A 246 3.14 -17.29 -6.03
N ALA A 247 4.30 -16.90 -5.47
CA ALA A 247 5.22 -15.92 -6.05
C ALA A 247 4.63 -14.51 -6.33
N GLY A 248 3.40 -14.23 -5.90
CA GLY A 248 2.80 -12.89 -5.93
C GLY A 248 3.56 -11.91 -5.04
N MET A 249 3.09 -10.66 -5.00
CA MET A 249 3.78 -9.63 -4.20
C MET A 249 2.80 -8.65 -3.57
N ILE A 250 3.11 -8.23 -2.35
CA ILE A 250 2.48 -7.12 -1.65
C ILE A 250 3.49 -6.00 -1.41
N VAL A 251 3.05 -4.76 -1.65
CA VAL A 251 3.81 -3.55 -1.39
C VAL A 251 2.98 -2.70 -0.43
N LEU A 252 3.54 -2.42 0.73
CA LEU A 252 2.94 -1.61 1.79
C LEU A 252 3.71 -0.31 1.91
N VAL A 253 3.01 0.82 1.81
CA VAL A 253 3.58 2.15 1.94
C VAL A 253 2.91 2.85 3.11
N THR A 254 3.70 3.32 4.08
CA THR A 254 3.17 3.93 5.31
C THR A 254 3.94 5.19 5.70
N PRO A 255 3.26 6.23 6.23
CA PRO A 255 3.95 7.35 6.86
C PRO A 255 4.75 6.91 8.09
N PHE A 256 5.87 7.59 8.34
CA PHE A 256 6.69 7.38 9.53
C PHE A 256 6.98 8.69 10.30
N ALA A 257 8.05 9.43 10.00
CA ALA A 257 8.63 10.40 10.94
C ALA A 257 8.12 11.86 10.87
N SER A 258 7.92 12.48 9.71
CA SER A 258 7.53 13.91 9.67
C SER A 258 6.07 14.15 10.09
N TYR A 259 5.22 13.15 9.93
CA TYR A 259 3.84 13.19 10.39
C TYR A 259 3.79 13.33 11.92
N THR A 260 4.69 12.69 12.67
CA THR A 260 4.62 12.71 14.14
C THR A 260 4.74 14.12 14.72
N SER A 261 5.60 14.96 14.15
CA SER A 261 5.78 16.35 14.60
C SER A 261 4.56 17.21 14.29
N LEU A 262 3.97 17.07 13.10
CA LEU A 262 2.73 17.76 12.73
C LEU A 262 1.55 17.33 13.60
N MET A 263 1.41 16.01 13.83
CA MET A 263 0.39 15.45 14.71
C MET A 263 0.52 15.97 16.14
N ASN A 264 1.75 16.13 16.65
CA ASN A 264 1.97 16.72 17.97
C ASN A 264 1.57 18.19 18.05
N CYS A 265 1.96 19.00 17.05
CA CYS A 265 1.57 20.42 17.00
C CYS A 265 0.04 20.59 16.92
N PHE A 266 -0.60 19.77 16.10
CA PHE A 266 -2.04 19.70 15.97
C PHE A 266 -2.72 19.29 17.27
N GLY A 267 -2.28 18.17 17.85
CA GLY A 267 -2.82 17.65 19.10
C GLY A 267 -2.68 18.61 20.27
N SER A 268 -1.55 19.29 20.39
CA SER A 268 -1.37 20.33 21.41
C SER A 268 -2.31 21.52 21.20
N SER A 269 -2.55 21.92 19.94
CA SER A 269 -3.44 23.05 19.64
C SER A 269 -4.90 22.72 19.94
N LEU A 270 -5.32 21.50 19.59
CA LEU A 270 -6.65 21.00 19.88
C LEU A 270 -6.87 20.84 21.39
N MET A 271 -5.89 20.32 22.11
CA MET A 271 -5.95 20.20 23.57
C MET A 271 -6.06 21.56 24.25
N ASP A 272 -5.29 22.57 23.82
CA ASP A 272 -5.39 23.92 24.37
C ASP A 272 -6.79 24.53 24.13
N LEU A 273 -7.39 24.30 22.96
CA LEU A 273 -8.74 24.77 22.64
C LEU A 273 -9.82 24.06 23.45
N VAL A 274 -9.80 22.72 23.48
CA VAL A 274 -10.87 21.95 24.12
C VAL A 274 -10.77 22.01 25.64
N ASN A 275 -9.57 22.10 26.23
CA ASN A 275 -9.42 22.24 27.69
C ASN A 275 -9.98 23.57 28.22
N GLU A 276 -10.07 24.62 27.39
CA GLU A 276 -10.79 25.86 27.75
C GLU A 276 -12.31 25.65 27.87
N LEU A 277 -12.84 24.58 27.25
CA LEU A 277 -14.27 24.27 27.16
C LEU A 277 -14.67 23.12 28.09
N ASP A 278 -14.05 21.94 27.92
CA ASP A 278 -14.33 20.71 28.67
C ASP A 278 -13.10 19.75 28.64
N GLU A 279 -12.37 19.70 29.76
CA GLU A 279 -11.21 18.80 29.95
C GLU A 279 -11.58 17.32 29.79
N SER A 280 -12.77 16.90 30.21
CA SER A 280 -13.19 15.50 30.12
C SER A 280 -13.45 15.06 28.68
N LEU A 281 -14.00 15.97 27.87
CA LEU A 281 -14.20 15.74 26.44
C LEU A 281 -12.86 15.63 25.71
N ALA A 282 -11.88 16.47 26.06
CA ALA A 282 -10.53 16.43 25.53
C ALA A 282 -9.83 15.10 25.85
N ASP A 283 -9.84 14.68 27.11
CA ASP A 283 -9.17 13.46 27.58
C ASP A 283 -9.76 12.18 26.95
N SER A 284 -11.03 12.20 26.57
CA SER A 284 -11.71 11.05 25.94
C SER A 284 -11.37 10.86 24.45
N PHE A 285 -10.79 11.86 23.80
CA PHE A 285 -10.50 11.83 22.37
C PHE A 285 -9.15 11.19 22.07
N ASN A 286 -9.16 10.14 21.25
CA ASN A 286 -7.95 9.46 20.80
C ASN A 286 -8.02 9.19 19.30
N LEU A 287 -6.92 9.39 18.60
CA LEU A 287 -6.83 9.09 17.19
C LEU A 287 -6.64 7.59 16.95
N PRO A 288 -7.40 6.97 16.02
CA PRO A 288 -7.26 5.57 15.68
C PRO A 288 -6.11 5.39 14.67
N MET A 289 -4.90 5.82 15.02
CA MET A 289 -3.72 5.75 14.15
C MET A 289 -2.54 5.14 14.88
N TYR A 290 -1.76 4.31 14.20
CA TYR A 290 -0.46 3.82 14.66
C TYR A 290 0.57 3.95 13.55
N PHE A 291 1.73 4.54 13.83
CA PHE A 291 2.82 4.68 12.87
C PHE A 291 3.89 3.63 13.17
N PRO A 292 3.88 2.49 12.45
CA PRO A 292 4.78 1.39 12.77
C PRO A 292 6.22 1.69 12.38
N SER A 293 7.15 1.29 13.24
CA SER A 293 8.58 1.26 12.97
C SER A 293 8.97 0.11 12.02
N PRO A 294 10.15 0.15 11.38
CA PRO A 294 10.66 -0.99 10.63
C PRO A 294 10.69 -2.27 11.48
N GLU A 295 10.98 -2.15 12.77
CA GLU A 295 11.00 -3.22 13.75
C GLU A 295 9.60 -3.80 13.98
N ASP A 296 8.58 -2.94 14.15
CA ASP A 296 7.19 -3.37 14.28
C ASP A 296 6.73 -4.13 13.04
N MET A 297 7.03 -3.59 11.85
CA MET A 297 6.70 -4.24 10.58
C MET A 297 7.40 -5.58 10.40
N THR A 298 8.68 -5.66 10.77
CA THR A 298 9.44 -6.93 10.72
C THR A 298 8.81 -7.95 11.65
N LYS A 299 8.51 -7.56 12.89
CA LYS A 299 7.88 -8.43 13.90
C LYS A 299 6.56 -9.02 13.43
N VAL A 300 5.64 -8.20 12.89
CA VAL A 300 4.32 -8.69 12.46
C VAL A 300 4.42 -9.60 11.23
N VAL A 301 5.34 -9.33 10.30
CA VAL A 301 5.54 -10.17 9.10
C VAL A 301 6.19 -11.50 9.45
N GLU A 302 7.24 -11.49 10.29
CA GLU A 302 7.90 -12.72 10.76
C GLU A 302 6.95 -13.59 11.59
N LYS A 303 6.13 -12.98 12.45
CA LYS A 303 5.09 -13.71 13.21
C LYS A 303 4.08 -14.39 12.30
N ASN A 304 3.65 -13.73 11.22
CA ASN A 304 2.71 -14.30 10.25
C ASN A 304 3.34 -15.42 9.41
N GLY A 305 4.60 -15.27 9.00
CA GLY A 305 5.37 -16.33 8.33
C GLY A 305 4.91 -16.71 6.91
N CYS A 306 3.90 -16.03 6.35
CA CYS A 306 3.39 -16.34 5.00
C CYS A 306 4.09 -15.54 3.89
N PHE A 307 4.81 -14.47 4.23
CA PHE A 307 5.48 -13.59 3.28
C PHE A 307 6.99 -13.57 3.49
N SER A 308 7.74 -13.49 2.39
CA SER A 308 9.17 -13.17 2.43
C SER A 308 9.38 -11.66 2.36
N ILE A 309 10.09 -11.08 3.33
CA ILE A 309 10.48 -9.67 3.27
C ILE A 309 11.55 -9.53 2.19
N GLU A 310 11.17 -8.94 1.06
CA GLU A 310 12.09 -8.68 -0.06
C GLU A 310 12.87 -7.39 0.18
N ARG A 311 12.24 -6.44 0.86
CA ARG A 311 12.79 -5.10 1.08
C ARG A 311 12.02 -4.37 2.18
N MET A 312 12.78 -3.66 3.01
CA MET A 312 12.31 -2.67 3.97
C MET A 312 13.10 -1.39 3.69
N GLU A 313 12.42 -0.31 3.31
CA GLU A 313 13.07 0.96 2.97
C GLU A 313 12.45 2.12 3.72
N LEU A 314 13.29 2.97 4.27
CA LEU A 314 12.93 4.30 4.70
C LEU A 314 13.25 5.26 3.56
N THR A 315 12.23 5.86 2.95
CA THR A 315 12.39 6.86 1.91
C THR A 315 12.10 8.24 2.47
N TYR A 316 12.97 9.19 2.13
CA TYR A 316 12.69 10.60 2.27
C TYR A 316 12.28 11.08 0.87
N PRO A 317 10.98 11.29 0.59
CA PRO A 317 10.58 11.96 -0.63
C PRO A 317 11.25 13.34 -0.58
N LYS A 318 12.34 13.52 -1.32
CA LYS A 318 12.94 14.83 -1.57
C LYS A 318 12.03 15.59 -2.53
N SER A 319 10.76 15.77 -2.21
CA SER A 319 9.94 16.68 -2.99
C SER A 319 10.42 18.09 -2.66
N LYS A 320 10.65 18.89 -3.71
CA LYS A 320 10.90 20.32 -3.54
C LYS A 320 9.71 20.99 -2.83
N LEU A 321 8.52 20.40 -2.98
CA LEU A 321 7.27 20.83 -2.38
C LEU A 321 7.28 20.73 -0.83
N VAL A 322 7.88 19.72 -0.19
CA VAL A 322 7.97 19.71 1.30
C VAL A 322 8.85 20.86 1.82
N ASN A 323 9.89 21.22 1.08
CA ASN A 323 10.78 22.32 1.45
C ASN A 323 10.19 23.70 1.12
N GLU A 324 9.17 23.77 0.26
CA GLU A 324 8.49 25.00 -0.19
C GLU A 324 7.08 25.15 0.39
N ALA A 325 6.47 24.08 0.91
CA ALA A 325 5.15 24.10 1.52
C ALA A 325 5.23 24.89 2.83
N ASP A 326 4.47 25.98 2.89
CA ASP A 326 4.31 26.71 4.13
C ASP A 326 3.52 25.88 5.14
N ALA A 327 3.69 26.18 6.43
CA ALA A 327 3.00 25.49 7.50
C ALA A 327 1.49 25.42 7.28
N LYS A 328 0.91 26.47 6.71
CA LYS A 328 -0.51 26.56 6.33
C LYS A 328 -0.93 25.43 5.39
N THR A 329 -0.17 25.16 4.34
CA THR A 329 -0.47 24.08 3.38
C THR A 329 -0.47 22.73 4.09
N LEU A 330 0.52 22.47 4.95
CA LEU A 330 0.60 21.23 5.72
C LEU A 330 -0.63 21.07 6.65
N MET A 331 -1.05 22.15 7.31
CA MET A 331 -2.21 22.14 8.21
C MET A 331 -3.53 21.91 7.46
N ILE A 332 -3.73 22.51 6.28
CA ILE A 332 -4.94 22.29 5.46
C ILE A 332 -5.09 20.81 5.10
N ASN A 333 -3.98 20.16 4.77
CA ASN A 333 -4.00 18.75 4.43
C ASN A 333 -4.26 17.87 5.64
N LEU A 334 -3.59 18.16 6.77
CA LEU A 334 -3.85 17.44 8.01
C LEU A 334 -5.32 17.58 8.46
N ARG A 335 -5.88 18.78 8.31
CA ARG A 335 -7.32 19.01 8.53
C ARG A 335 -8.15 18.10 7.63
N ALA A 336 -7.89 18.04 6.32
CA ALA A 336 -8.66 17.17 5.44
C ALA A 336 -8.68 15.70 5.91
N VAL A 337 -7.58 15.23 6.49
CA VAL A 337 -7.48 13.87 7.05
C VAL A 337 -8.27 13.70 8.36
N LEU A 338 -8.20 14.67 9.28
CA LEU A 338 -8.71 14.53 10.64
C LEU A 338 -10.09 15.17 10.88
N GLU A 339 -10.53 16.07 10.01
CA GLU A 339 -11.73 16.89 10.18
C GLU A 339 -12.96 16.03 10.44
N GLY A 340 -13.14 14.94 9.70
CA GLY A 340 -14.26 14.02 9.93
C GLY A 340 -14.29 13.45 11.36
N LEU A 341 -13.13 13.12 11.93
CA LEU A 341 -13.03 12.59 13.30
C LEU A 341 -13.34 13.67 14.34
N ILE A 342 -12.84 14.88 14.10
CA ILE A 342 -12.99 16.01 15.02
C ILE A 342 -14.44 16.49 15.01
N ILE A 343 -15.06 16.63 13.84
CA ILE A 343 -16.48 17.00 13.72
C ILE A 343 -17.36 15.97 14.45
N ASN A 344 -17.06 14.68 14.30
CA ASN A 344 -17.86 13.63 14.93
C ASN A 344 -17.75 13.64 16.46
N HIS A 345 -16.62 14.05 17.03
CA HIS A 345 -16.40 14.04 18.48
C HIS A 345 -16.68 15.39 19.15
N PHE A 346 -16.23 16.49 18.55
CA PHE A 346 -16.29 17.85 19.10
C PHE A 346 -17.31 18.76 18.41
N GLY A 347 -17.80 18.39 17.23
CA GLY A 347 -18.68 19.23 16.41
C GLY A 347 -17.93 20.15 15.43
N SER A 348 -18.67 20.72 14.48
CA SER A 348 -18.11 21.51 13.37
C SER A 348 -17.46 22.82 13.79
N GLU A 349 -17.98 23.48 14.82
CA GLU A 349 -17.43 24.77 15.30
C GLU A 349 -16.00 24.61 15.85
N ILE A 350 -15.77 23.57 16.66
CA ILE A 350 -14.44 23.26 17.22
C ILE A 350 -13.46 22.87 16.10
N ALA A 351 -13.91 22.08 15.11
CA ALA A 351 -13.06 21.69 13.99
C ALA A 351 -12.59 22.89 13.14
N GLU A 352 -13.45 23.88 12.94
CA GLU A 352 -13.09 25.11 12.23
C GLU A 352 -12.11 25.98 13.04
N GLU A 353 -12.36 26.14 14.35
CA GLU A 353 -11.51 26.95 15.22
C GLU A 353 -10.13 26.33 15.45
N ASP A 354 -10.05 25.02 15.65
CA ASP A 354 -8.79 24.32 15.87
C ASP A 354 -7.83 24.46 14.68
N CYS A 355 -8.36 24.34 13.47
CA CYS A 355 -7.59 24.59 12.25
C CYS A 355 -7.04 26.02 12.21
N ALA A 356 -7.86 27.02 12.57
CA ALA A 356 -7.44 28.41 12.57
C ALA A 356 -6.35 28.68 13.63
N ARG A 357 -6.51 28.14 14.85
CA ARG A 357 -5.53 28.26 15.94
C ARG A 357 -4.22 27.58 15.60
N THR A 358 -4.26 26.38 15.00
CA THR A 358 -3.03 25.64 14.68
C THR A 358 -2.21 26.33 13.60
N ILE A 359 -2.86 26.91 12.58
CA ILE A 359 -2.18 27.74 11.55
C ILE A 359 -1.49 28.97 12.16
N LEU A 360 -2.03 29.55 13.24
CA LEU A 360 -1.42 30.70 13.92
C LEU A 360 -0.24 30.32 14.82
N LYS A 361 -0.20 29.08 15.32
CA LYS A 361 0.87 28.55 16.19
C LYS A 361 2.06 27.98 15.41
N SER A 362 1.84 27.62 14.14
CA SER A 362 2.84 27.08 13.22
C SER A 362 3.58 28.17 12.46
#